data_AF-A0AAV4FVR1-F1
#
_entry.id   AF-A0AAV4FVR1-F1
#
_cell.length_a   1.000
_cell.length_b   1.000
_cell.length_c   1.000
_cell.angle_alpha   90.00
_cell.angle_beta   90.00
_cell.angle_gamma   90.00
#
_symmetry.space_group_name_H-M   'P 1'
#
loop_
_entity.id
_entity.type
_entity.pdbx_description
1 polymer ?
#
loop_
_entity_poly.entity_id
_entity_poly.type
_entity_poly.pdbx_seq_one_letter_code
_entity_poly.pdbx_strand_id
1 'polypeptide(L)'
;MATPIKDWSKLKRQSAIPGLGNIHPLPVTKKYKVQRSAAKVMATVFWDAKGVILFELLPQGHCINAAQYCSTLDRPRDAIRRKRTGLLRRGFVLQHDNAIRHSANLTQQWLQRYSWEIFFSSCPQCRPSTL
;
A
#
# COMPACT_ATOMS: atom_id res chain seq x y z
N MET A 1 -8.63 -54.41 -2.07
CA MET A 1 -9.22 -53.18 -2.68
C MET A 1 -9.50 -52.21 -1.55
N ALA A 2 -8.75 -51.12 -1.43
CA ALA A 2 -8.88 -50.17 -0.31
C ALA A 2 -9.79 -49.01 -0.70
N THR A 3 -10.83 -48.73 0.10
CA THR A 3 -11.74 -47.60 -0.12
C THR A 3 -11.12 -46.28 0.37
N PRO A 4 -11.30 -45.15 -0.33
CA PRO A 4 -10.71 -43.88 0.07
C PRO A 4 -11.57 -43.20 1.15
N ILE A 5 -10.92 -42.80 2.24
CA ILE A 5 -11.53 -42.04 3.34
C ILE A 5 -11.89 -40.64 2.82
N LYS A 6 -13.19 -40.35 2.71
CA LYS A 6 -13.73 -39.07 2.20
C LYS A 6 -14.13 -38.07 3.29
N ASP A 7 -13.81 -38.32 4.55
CA ASP A 7 -14.20 -37.43 5.62
C ASP A 7 -13.08 -37.22 6.64
N TRP A 8 -12.41 -36.08 6.49
CA TRP A 8 -11.32 -35.63 7.37
C TRP A 8 -11.82 -35.07 8.71
N SER A 9 -13.14 -34.88 8.89
CA SER A 9 -13.69 -34.29 10.12
C SER A 9 -13.65 -35.23 11.33
N LYS A 10 -13.49 -36.55 11.10
CA LYS A 10 -13.32 -37.55 12.16
C LYS A 10 -11.88 -37.71 12.68
N LEU A 11 -10.86 -37.15 12.01
CA LEU A 11 -9.46 -37.35 12.42
C LEU A 11 -8.98 -36.39 13.53
N LYS A 12 -9.79 -35.42 13.96
CA LYS A 12 -9.41 -34.39 14.95
C LYS A 12 -9.76 -34.74 16.40
N ARG A 13 -9.90 -36.02 16.74
CA ARG A 13 -10.11 -36.45 18.13
C ARG A 13 -9.19 -37.59 18.55
N GLN A 14 -7.89 -37.53 18.23
CA GLN A 14 -6.93 -38.29 19.03
C GLN A 14 -5.53 -37.67 18.95
N SER A 15 -5.24 -36.76 19.88
CA SER A 15 -3.87 -36.49 20.31
C SER A 15 -3.91 -35.97 21.74
N ALA A 16 -4.19 -36.87 22.68
CA ALA A 16 -3.85 -36.69 24.08
C ALA A 16 -2.71 -37.68 24.35
N ILE A 17 -1.47 -37.18 24.27
CA ILE A 17 -0.31 -37.87 24.83
C ILE A 17 -0.39 -37.60 26.34
N PRO A 18 -0.56 -38.62 27.20
CA PRO A 18 -0.66 -38.39 28.63
C PRO A 18 0.75 -38.09 29.17
N GLY A 19 1.02 -36.85 29.57
CA GLY A 19 2.29 -36.48 30.20
C GLY A 19 2.77 -35.03 30.09
N LEU A 20 2.08 -34.12 29.41
CA LEU A 20 2.47 -32.70 29.37
C LEU A 20 1.47 -31.82 30.14
N GLY A 21 1.97 -31.15 31.17
CA GLY A 21 1.23 -30.23 32.02
C GLY A 21 0.61 -29.04 31.28
N ASN A 22 -0.40 -28.47 31.94
CA ASN A 22 -1.22 -27.30 31.60
C ASN A 22 -0.63 -26.37 30.52
N ILE A 23 -1.12 -26.51 29.28
CA ILE A 23 -0.89 -25.55 28.22
C ILE A 23 -1.93 -24.43 28.36
N HIS A 24 -1.46 -23.23 28.72
CA HIS A 24 -2.25 -21.99 28.62
C HIS A 24 -2.88 -21.88 27.22
N PRO A 25 -4.17 -21.56 27.07
CA PRO A 25 -4.79 -21.46 25.76
C PRO A 25 -4.11 -20.36 24.94
N LEU A 26 -3.49 -20.75 23.82
CA LEU A 26 -2.96 -19.84 22.81
C LEU A 26 -4.08 -18.89 22.36
N PRO A 27 -3.79 -17.59 22.14
CA PRO A 27 -4.81 -16.63 21.75
C PRO A 27 -5.45 -17.07 20.43
N VAL A 28 -6.74 -17.39 20.48
CA VAL A 28 -7.54 -17.69 19.30
C VAL A 28 -7.50 -16.47 18.39
N THR A 29 -7.02 -16.65 17.17
CA THR A 29 -7.01 -15.59 16.16
C THR A 29 -8.46 -15.22 15.83
N LYS A 30 -8.91 -14.08 16.37
CA LYS A 30 -10.21 -13.48 16.03
C LYS A 30 -10.14 -13.07 14.56
N LYS A 31 -10.75 -13.86 13.68
CA LYS A 31 -10.85 -13.51 12.25
C LYS A 31 -11.71 -12.26 12.13
N TYR A 32 -11.07 -11.12 11.90
CA TYR A 32 -11.78 -9.88 11.63
C TYR A 32 -12.45 -10.02 10.26
N LYS A 33 -13.79 -10.01 10.23
CA LYS A 33 -14.54 -10.06 8.98
C LYS A 33 -14.33 -8.73 8.29
N VAL A 34 -13.53 -8.69 7.22
CA VAL A 34 -13.33 -7.48 6.42
C VAL A 34 -14.66 -7.18 5.71
N GLN A 35 -15.48 -6.33 6.30
CA GLN A 35 -16.63 -5.78 5.58
C GLN A 35 -16.07 -4.81 4.54
N ARG A 36 -16.23 -5.13 3.25
CA ARG A 36 -15.96 -4.16 2.19
C ARG A 36 -16.96 -3.03 2.37
N SER A 37 -16.50 -1.83 2.72
CA SER A 37 -17.37 -0.65 2.69
C SER A 37 -17.82 -0.44 1.24
N ALA A 38 -19.12 -0.44 1.02
CA ALA A 38 -19.67 0.01 -0.25
C ALA A 38 -19.24 1.49 -0.44
N ALA A 39 -18.71 1.84 -1.61
CA ALA A 39 -18.35 3.20 -2.02
C ALA A 39 -17.03 3.83 -1.52
N LYS A 40 -15.97 3.07 -1.18
CA LYS A 40 -14.64 3.68 -0.99
C LYS A 40 -14.00 4.06 -2.33
N VAL A 41 -13.76 5.36 -2.52
CA VAL A 41 -13.03 5.98 -3.63
C VAL A 41 -11.66 6.44 -3.11
N MET A 42 -10.62 6.33 -3.94
CA MET A 42 -9.28 6.84 -3.62
C MET A 42 -9.05 8.14 -4.38
N ALA A 43 -8.61 9.19 -3.68
CA ALA A 43 -8.20 10.44 -4.28
C ALA A 43 -6.67 10.54 -4.27
N THR A 44 -6.08 11.00 -5.36
CA THR A 44 -4.65 11.31 -5.46
C THR A 44 -4.48 12.80 -5.70
N VAL A 45 -3.74 13.45 -4.80
CA VAL A 45 -3.52 14.91 -4.84
C VAL A 45 -2.04 15.20 -4.82
N PHE A 46 -1.57 15.96 -5.81
CA PHE A 46 -0.21 16.52 -5.85
C PHE A 46 -0.31 18.03 -5.71
N TRP A 47 0.49 18.60 -4.82
CA TRP A 47 0.45 20.02 -4.51
C TRP A 47 1.84 20.52 -4.09
N ASP A 48 2.05 21.82 -4.21
CA ASP A 48 3.24 22.53 -3.74
C ASP A 48 2.85 23.77 -2.92
N ALA A 49 3.85 24.52 -2.44
CA ALA A 49 3.62 25.78 -1.71
C ALA A 49 2.81 26.83 -2.49
N LYS A 50 2.65 26.65 -3.82
CA LYS A 50 1.87 27.52 -4.68
C LYS A 50 0.49 26.94 -5.02
N GLY A 51 0.10 25.81 -4.43
CA GLY A 51 -1.23 25.19 -4.56
C GLY A 51 -1.24 23.82 -5.25
N VAL A 52 -2.45 23.38 -5.63
CA VAL A 52 -2.69 22.05 -6.20
C VAL A 52 -2.22 21.95 -7.65
N ILE A 53 -1.37 20.96 -7.93
CA ILE A 53 -0.82 20.65 -9.24
C ILE A 53 -1.74 19.66 -9.98
N LEU A 54 -2.14 18.59 -9.31
CA LEU A 54 -3.01 17.54 -9.84
C LEU A 54 -3.97 17.04 -8.76
N PHE A 55 -5.21 16.80 -9.16
CA PHE A 55 -6.22 16.11 -8.37
C PHE A 55 -6.88 15.07 -9.26
N GLU A 56 -6.90 13.81 -8.82
CA GLU A 56 -7.49 12.70 -9.55
C GLU A 56 -8.28 11.80 -8.60
N LEU A 57 -9.50 11.44 -9.00
CA LEU A 57 -10.31 10.43 -8.33
C LEU A 57 -10.19 9.11 -9.08
N LEU A 58 -9.79 8.06 -8.37
CA LEU A 58 -9.73 6.73 -8.94
C LEU A 58 -11.10 6.05 -8.88
N PRO A 59 -11.40 5.13 -9.82
CA PRO A 59 -12.63 4.37 -9.78
C PRO A 59 -12.85 3.68 -8.43
N GLN A 60 -14.12 3.52 -8.03
CA GLN A 60 -14.48 2.87 -6.78
C GLN A 60 -13.88 1.46 -6.68
N GLY A 61 -13.32 1.13 -5.52
CA GLY A 61 -12.72 -0.19 -5.28
C GLY A 61 -11.38 -0.42 -6.00
N HIS A 62 -10.83 0.60 -6.68
CA HIS A 62 -9.53 0.51 -7.33
C HIS A 62 -8.41 0.67 -6.29
N CYS A 63 -7.47 -0.26 -6.29
CA CYS A 63 -6.28 -0.25 -5.45
C CYS A 63 -5.06 0.05 -6.31
N ILE A 64 -4.34 1.14 -6.05
CA ILE A 64 -3.13 1.51 -6.81
C ILE A 64 -2.02 0.50 -6.54
N ASN A 65 -1.74 -0.44 -7.45
CA ASN A 65 -0.54 -1.27 -7.37
C ASN A 65 0.74 -0.46 -7.72
N ALA A 66 1.94 -1.02 -7.52
CA ALA A 66 3.18 -0.27 -7.77
C ALA A 66 3.36 0.17 -9.24
N ALA A 67 2.95 -0.66 -10.20
CA ALA A 67 3.02 -0.31 -11.62
C ALA A 67 2.03 0.82 -11.98
N GLN A 68 0.80 0.72 -11.47
CA GLN A 68 -0.21 1.77 -11.60
C GLN A 68 0.22 3.08 -10.94
N TYR A 69 0.95 2.99 -9.81
CA TYR A 69 1.53 4.17 -9.18
C TYR A 69 2.55 4.85 -10.10
N CYS A 70 3.46 4.09 -10.73
CA CYS A 70 4.41 4.64 -11.70
C CYS A 70 3.70 5.34 -12.87
N SER A 71 2.67 4.72 -13.44
CA SER A 71 1.86 5.35 -14.49
C SER A 71 1.12 6.59 -13.99
N THR A 72 0.69 6.59 -12.72
CA THR A 72 0.06 7.76 -12.09
C THR A 72 1.06 8.90 -11.97
N LEU A 73 2.34 8.65 -11.74
CA LEU A 73 3.41 9.66 -11.63
C LEU A 73 3.75 10.36 -12.95
N ASP A 74 3.41 9.78 -14.10
CA ASP A 74 3.57 10.46 -15.40
C ASP A 74 2.66 11.69 -15.53
N ARG A 75 1.44 11.63 -14.97
CA ARG A 75 0.46 12.73 -15.01
C ARG A 75 0.91 13.98 -14.23
N PRO A 76 1.34 13.90 -12.96
CA PRO A 76 1.86 15.06 -12.25
C PRO A 76 3.15 15.56 -12.87
N ARG A 77 4.01 14.70 -13.45
CA ARG A 77 5.19 15.15 -14.20
C ARG A 77 4.80 16.07 -15.37
N ASP A 78 3.80 15.70 -16.15
CA ASP A 78 3.26 16.53 -17.22
C ASP A 78 2.56 17.79 -16.70
N ALA A 79 1.86 17.71 -15.56
CA ALA A 79 1.23 18.85 -14.92
C ALA A 79 2.28 19.85 -14.39
N ILE A 80 3.37 19.37 -13.80
CA ILE A 80 4.52 20.19 -13.36
C ILE A 80 5.14 20.86 -14.57
N ARG A 81 5.39 20.12 -15.67
CA ARG A 81 5.94 20.69 -16.91
C ARG A 81 5.11 21.87 -17.41
N ARG A 82 3.78 21.81 -17.30
CA ARG A 82 2.87 22.86 -17.77
C ARG A 82 2.69 24.00 -16.76
N LYS A 83 2.40 23.69 -15.50
CA LYS A 83 2.01 24.67 -14.46
C LYS A 83 3.21 25.27 -13.71
N ARG A 84 4.34 24.55 -13.71
CA ARG A 84 5.54 24.83 -12.88
C ARG A 84 6.81 24.59 -13.70
N THR A 85 6.90 25.19 -14.90
CA THR A 85 7.99 25.01 -15.88
C THR A 85 9.41 25.08 -15.28
N GLY A 86 9.64 25.97 -14.30
CA GLY A 86 10.93 26.11 -13.62
C GLY A 86 11.25 25.01 -12.61
N LEU A 87 10.25 24.25 -12.12
CA LEU A 87 10.44 23.26 -11.05
C LEU A 87 11.21 22.03 -11.53
N LEU A 88 10.94 21.55 -12.75
CA LEU A 88 11.69 20.43 -13.33
C LEU A 88 13.16 20.78 -13.61
N ARG A 89 13.45 22.06 -13.91
CA ARG A 89 14.83 22.51 -14.16
C ARG A 89 15.63 22.73 -12.87
N ARG A 90 14.98 23.25 -11.83
CA ARG A 90 15.62 23.51 -10.53
C ARG A 90 15.80 22.24 -9.69
N GLY A 91 15.07 21.18 -10.02
CA GLY A 91 14.92 20.02 -9.15
C GLY A 91 13.89 20.29 -8.05
N PHE A 92 13.31 19.21 -7.54
CA PHE A 92 12.40 19.25 -6.40
C PHE A 92 12.47 17.93 -5.64
N VAL A 93 12.07 17.98 -4.38
CA VAL A 93 11.99 16.81 -3.52
C VAL A 93 10.52 16.39 -3.43
N LEU A 94 10.24 15.15 -3.82
CA LEU A 94 8.94 14.52 -3.66
C LEU A 94 8.77 14.04 -2.22
N GLN A 95 7.73 14.54 -1.56
CA GLN A 95 7.27 14.01 -0.28
C GLN A 95 6.06 13.11 -0.51
N HIS A 96 6.20 11.82 -0.17
CA HIS A 96 5.10 10.86 -0.17
C HIS A 96 5.21 9.95 1.06
N ASP A 97 4.16 9.18 1.36
CA ASP A 97 4.16 8.20 2.43
C ASP A 97 4.98 6.95 2.04
N ASN A 98 5.51 6.24 3.04
CA ASN A 98 6.29 5.01 2.85
C ASN A 98 5.39 3.78 2.65
N ALA A 99 4.31 3.93 1.87
CA ALA A 99 3.47 2.79 1.50
C ALA A 99 4.31 1.78 0.71
N ILE A 100 4.09 0.48 0.95
CA ILE A 100 4.83 -0.61 0.27
C ILE A 100 4.83 -0.43 -1.26
N ARG A 101 3.73 0.10 -1.80
CA ARG A 101 3.55 0.42 -3.23
C ARG A 101 4.50 1.52 -3.72
N HIS A 102 4.76 2.54 -2.90
CA HIS A 102 5.61 3.68 -3.23
C HIS A 102 7.10 3.35 -3.03
N SER A 103 7.39 2.42 -2.13
CA SER A 103 8.76 1.97 -1.84
C SER A 103 9.18 0.74 -2.65
N ALA A 104 8.31 0.23 -3.53
CA ALA A 104 8.61 -0.87 -4.41
C ALA A 104 9.73 -0.52 -5.41
N ASN A 105 10.55 -1.52 -5.79
CA ASN A 105 11.68 -1.32 -6.71
C ASN A 105 11.29 -0.64 -8.02
N LEU A 106 10.12 -0.99 -8.59
CA LEU A 106 9.62 -0.35 -9.82
C LEU A 106 9.45 1.16 -9.64
N THR A 107 8.88 1.58 -8.51
CA THR A 107 8.70 3.00 -8.18
C THR A 107 10.04 3.69 -7.97
N GLN A 108 10.98 3.05 -7.27
CA GLN A 108 12.31 3.60 -7.05
C GLN A 108 13.08 3.78 -8.37
N GLN A 109 13.01 2.81 -9.28
CA GLN A 109 13.60 2.91 -10.62
C GLN A 109 12.97 4.05 -11.44
N TRP A 110 11.65 4.22 -11.37
CA TRP A 110 10.95 5.32 -12.02
C TRP A 110 11.43 6.68 -11.50
N LEU A 111 11.54 6.83 -10.17
CA LEU A 111 11.98 8.07 -9.53
C LEU A 111 13.44 8.41 -9.89
N GLN A 112 14.32 7.40 -9.90
CA GLN A 112 15.71 7.56 -10.33
C GLN A 112 15.81 7.98 -11.80
N ARG A 113 15.03 7.34 -12.69
CA ARG A 113 15.01 7.65 -14.13
C ARG A 113 14.66 9.12 -14.41
N TYR A 114 13.82 9.71 -13.57
CA TYR A 114 13.41 11.10 -13.73
C TYR A 114 14.12 12.08 -12.80
N SER A 115 15.10 11.60 -12.03
CA SER A 115 15.88 12.38 -11.07
C SER A 115 15.00 13.08 -10.03
N TRP A 116 13.97 12.39 -9.54
CA TRP A 116 13.11 12.89 -8.48
C TRP A 116 13.68 12.45 -7.13
N GLU A 117 14.10 13.41 -6.33
CA GLU A 117 14.59 13.14 -4.98
C GLU A 117 13.43 12.84 -4.03
N ILE A 118 13.60 11.90 -3.11
CA ILE A 118 12.57 11.54 -2.13
C ILE A 118 12.92 12.16 -0.78
N PHE A 119 11.93 12.80 -0.15
CA PHE A 119 12.09 13.25 1.23
C PHE A 119 11.93 12.07 2.20
N PHE A 120 13.03 11.64 2.82
CA PHE A 120 12.99 10.63 3.87
C PHE A 120 12.80 11.29 5.24
N SER A 121 11.58 11.26 5.78
CA SER A 121 11.35 11.66 7.18
C SER A 121 11.70 10.50 8.13
N SER A 122 12.75 10.66 8.92
CA SER A 122 13.03 9.83 10.09
C SER A 122 11.99 10.04 11.19
N CYS A 123 11.32 11.21 11.20
CA CYS A 123 10.20 11.52 12.09
C CYS A 123 8.86 11.03 11.48
N PRO A 124 8.16 10.08 12.12
CA PRO A 124 6.85 9.61 11.66
C PRO A 124 5.77 10.71 11.68
N GLN A 125 5.94 11.73 12.53
CA GLN A 125 4.98 12.82 12.72
C GLN A 125 5.00 13.85 11.58
N CYS A 126 6.08 13.90 10.79
CA CYS A 126 6.22 14.78 9.64
C CYS A 126 5.72 14.14 8.33
N ARG A 127 5.05 12.97 8.41
CA ARG A 127 4.50 12.28 7.24
C ARG A 127 3.12 12.83 6.93
N PRO A 128 2.83 13.24 5.68
CA PRO A 128 1.45 13.56 5.30
C PRO A 128 0.60 12.31 5.53
N SER A 129 -0.31 12.39 6.49
CA SER A 129 -1.10 11.26 6.96
C SER A 129 -2.15 10.85 5.94
N THR A 130 -2.39 9.55 5.87
CA THR A 130 -3.48 8.93 5.12
C THR A 130 -4.83 9.41 5.70
N LEU A 131 -5.65 10.09 4.90
CA LEU A 131 -7.09 10.23 5.15
C LEU A 131 -7.82 8.94 4.73
#